data_AF-A0A450XKD3-F1
#
_entry.id   AF-A0A450XKD3-F1
#
_cell.length_a   1.000
_cell.length_b   1.000
_cell.length_c   1.000
_cell.angle_alpha   90.00
_cell.angle_beta   90.00
_cell.angle_gamma   90.00
#
_symmetry.space_group_name_H-M   'P 1'
#
loop_
_entity.id
_entity.type
_entity.pdbx_description
1 polymer ?
#
loop_
_entity_poly.entity_id
_entity_poly.type
_entity_poly.pdbx_seq_one_letter_code
_entity_poly.pdbx_strand_id
1 'polypeptide(L)'
;MKNSEVLFYAIPGGDVNINVFFEDENFWLTQKSMSELFVVKVSAISKHLTNIFDSGELEEKSVISILEITASDGKTYPTQCYNLDAIISVGYRINSRQATQFRILATKTLKEFIIKGFVLDDERLKNGQHFGHDYLFI
;
A
#
# COMPACT_ATOMS: atom_id res chain seq x y z
N MET A 1 9.91 18.03 -10.28
CA MET A 1 10.40 17.34 -9.06
C MET A 1 9.23 16.57 -8.51
N LYS A 2 9.28 15.24 -8.55
CA LYS A 2 8.25 14.39 -7.91
C LYS A 2 8.54 14.41 -6.41
N ASN A 3 7.58 14.89 -5.62
CA ASN A 3 7.67 14.92 -4.16
C ASN A 3 7.45 13.50 -3.63
N SER A 4 8.52 12.70 -3.55
CA SER A 4 8.48 11.42 -2.84
C SER A 4 8.50 11.72 -1.34
N GLU A 5 7.33 11.77 -0.72
CA GLU A 5 7.23 11.90 0.74
C GLU A 5 7.51 10.54 1.39
N VAL A 6 8.52 10.49 2.26
CA VAL A 6 8.83 9.30 3.05
C VAL A 6 8.00 9.33 4.32
N LEU A 7 7.01 8.46 4.42
CA LEU A 7 6.18 8.30 5.61
C LEU A 7 6.78 7.19 6.49
N PHE A 8 6.74 7.39 7.80
CA PHE A 8 7.12 6.38 8.79
C PHE A 8 5.88 5.81 9.47
N TYR A 9 5.64 4.51 9.29
CA TYR A 9 4.53 3.82 9.94
C TYR A 9 5.00 3.01 11.15
N ALA A 10 4.49 3.34 12.35
CA ALA A 10 4.76 2.61 13.57
C ALA A 10 3.74 1.47 13.78
N ILE A 11 4.23 0.25 14.02
CA ILE A 11 3.39 -0.90 14.32
C ILE A 11 3.04 -0.90 15.82
N PRO A 12 1.79 -1.17 16.23
CA PRO A 12 1.46 -1.30 17.65
C PRO A 12 2.32 -2.37 18.34
N GLY A 13 3.19 -1.95 19.25
CA GLY A 13 4.08 -2.83 20.02
C GLY A 13 5.53 -2.92 19.54
N GLY A 14 6.02 -2.03 18.67
CA GLY A 14 7.44 -1.90 18.39
C GLY A 14 7.81 -0.73 17.46
N ASP A 15 9.00 -0.16 17.70
CA ASP A 15 9.62 0.95 16.96
C ASP A 15 10.10 0.57 15.56
N VAL A 16 9.27 -0.13 14.77
CA VAL A 16 9.62 -0.39 13.36
C VAL A 16 9.19 0.81 12.55
N ASN A 17 10.15 1.61 12.13
CA ASN A 17 9.97 2.73 11.20
C ASN A 17 10.14 2.20 9.77
N ILE A 18 9.05 2.13 9.02
CA ILE A 18 9.05 1.62 7.65
C ILE A 18 9.03 2.80 6.70
N ASN A 19 9.98 2.86 5.78
CA ASN A 19 9.97 3.86 4.71
C ASN A 19 8.90 3.50 3.68
N VAL A 20 7.89 4.36 3.58
CA VAL A 20 6.84 4.30 2.55
C VAL A 20 7.00 5.50 1.63
N PHE A 21 6.99 5.28 0.32
CA PHE A 21 6.97 6.36 -0.66
C PHE A 21 5.55 6.58 -1.15
N PHE A 22 5.10 7.84 -1.16
CA PHE A 22 3.84 8.22 -1.76
C PHE A 22 4.11 8.95 -3.08
N GLU A 23 3.65 8.36 -4.19
CA GLU A 23 3.87 8.89 -5.53
C GLU A 23 2.76 8.43 -6.48
N ASP A 24 2.28 9.34 -7.34
CA ASP A 24 1.20 9.09 -8.30
C ASP A 24 -0.06 8.50 -7.62
N GLU A 25 -0.45 9.09 -6.48
CA GLU A 25 -1.58 8.67 -5.64
C GLU A 25 -1.50 7.20 -5.16
N ASN A 26 -0.29 6.63 -5.14
CA ASN A 26 -0.07 5.25 -4.73
C ASN A 26 1.04 5.14 -3.67
N PHE A 27 0.95 4.08 -2.87
CA PHE A 27 1.95 3.75 -1.86
C PHE A 27 2.92 2.73 -2.43
N TRP A 28 4.21 2.99 -2.27
CA TRP A 28 5.28 2.17 -2.82
C TRP A 28 6.19 1.67 -1.70
N LEU A 29 6.46 0.37 -1.71
CA LEU A 29 7.39 -0.29 -0.79
C LEU A 29 8.41 -1.14 -1.53
N THR A 30 9.65 -1.16 -1.03
CA THR A 30 10.63 -2.16 -1.44
C THR A 30 10.32 -3.51 -0.81
N GLN A 31 10.88 -4.61 -1.33
CA GLN A 31 10.76 -5.92 -0.68
C GLN A 31 11.34 -5.93 0.74
N LYS A 32 12.36 -5.11 0.99
CA LYS A 32 12.95 -4.93 2.32
C LYS A 32 11.95 -4.26 3.27
N SER A 33 11.35 -3.15 2.86
CA SER A 33 10.32 -2.45 3.64
C SER A 33 9.11 -3.37 3.94
N MET A 34 8.66 -4.17 2.97
CA MET A 34 7.61 -5.17 3.19
C MET A 34 8.03 -6.26 4.19
N SER A 35 9.28 -6.68 4.16
CA SER A 35 9.81 -7.68 5.10
C SER A 35 9.81 -7.16 6.55
N GLU A 36 10.10 -5.87 6.73
CA GLU A 36 10.04 -5.18 8.02
C GLU A 36 8.58 -4.97 8.46
N LEU A 37 7.70 -4.54 7.55
CA LEU A 37 6.27 -4.38 7.78
C LEU A 37 5.61 -5.66 8.29
N PHE A 38 5.89 -6.78 7.63
CA PHE A 38 5.24 -8.06 7.94
C PHE A 38 6.05 -8.94 8.89
N VAL A 39 7.25 -8.49 9.31
CA VAL A 39 8.17 -9.21 10.19
C VAL A 39 8.45 -10.62 9.67
N VAL A 40 8.91 -10.67 8.41
CA VAL A 40 9.32 -11.90 7.71
C VAL A 40 10.65 -11.68 7.00
N LYS A 41 11.24 -12.74 6.45
CA LYS A 41 12.44 -12.62 5.62
C LYS A 41 12.08 -12.05 4.25
N VAL A 42 12.99 -11.27 3.66
CA VAL A 42 12.85 -10.78 2.26
C VAL A 42 12.59 -11.93 1.29
N SER A 43 13.22 -13.09 1.48
CA SER A 43 12.99 -14.26 0.63
C SER A 43 11.54 -14.78 0.65
N ALA A 44 10.81 -14.59 1.75
CA ALA A 44 9.38 -14.90 1.81
C ALA A 44 8.57 -13.91 0.96
N ILE A 45 8.90 -12.63 1.00
CA ILE A 45 8.31 -11.59 0.16
C ILE A 45 8.54 -11.93 -1.32
N SER A 46 9.79 -12.21 -1.70
CA SER A 46 10.14 -12.58 -3.08
C SER A 46 9.34 -13.80 -3.56
N LYS A 47 9.24 -14.84 -2.72
CA LYS A 47 8.45 -16.04 -3.03
C LYS A 47 6.96 -15.72 -3.25
N HIS A 48 6.37 -14.89 -2.40
CA HIS A 48 4.96 -14.52 -2.56
C HIS A 48 4.72 -13.70 -3.82
N LEU A 49 5.61 -12.76 -4.14
CA LEU A 49 5.54 -11.97 -5.38
C LEU A 49 5.65 -12.85 -6.63
N THR A 50 6.63 -13.76 -6.67
CA THR A 50 6.75 -14.73 -7.78
C THR A 50 5.47 -15.52 -7.95
N ASN A 51 4.91 -16.07 -6.88
CA ASN A 51 3.66 -16.83 -6.95
C ASN A 51 2.45 -15.99 -7.42
N ILE A 52 2.40 -14.70 -7.07
CA ILE A 52 1.35 -13.76 -7.51
C ILE A 52 1.40 -13.57 -9.02
N PHE A 53 2.60 -13.36 -9.55
CA PHE A 53 2.81 -13.13 -10.97
C PHE A 53 2.63 -14.42 -11.79
N ASP A 54 3.15 -15.55 -11.30
CA ASP A 54 2.98 -16.86 -11.93
C ASP A 54 1.51 -17.28 -12.02
N SER A 55 0.69 -16.90 -11.03
CA SER A 55 -0.74 -17.18 -11.05
C SER A 55 -1.54 -16.21 -11.93
N GLY A 56 -0.91 -15.14 -12.43
CA GLY A 56 -1.58 -14.06 -13.16
C GLY A 56 -2.56 -13.25 -12.28
N GLU A 57 -2.39 -13.23 -10.95
CA GLU A 57 -3.23 -12.41 -10.08
C GLU A 57 -2.96 -10.91 -10.31
N LEU A 58 -1.69 -10.56 -10.51
CA LEU A 58 -1.24 -9.22 -10.85
C LEU A 58 -0.29 -9.29 -12.05
N GLU A 59 -0.31 -8.25 -12.89
CA GLU A 59 0.68 -8.09 -13.95
C GLU A 59 1.87 -7.29 -13.42
N GLU A 60 3.09 -7.85 -13.50
CA GLU A 60 4.32 -7.23 -12.96
C GLU A 60 4.48 -5.76 -13.37
N LYS A 61 4.25 -5.44 -14.65
CA LYS A 61 4.43 -4.10 -15.21
C LYS A 61 3.44 -3.06 -14.65
N SER A 62 2.32 -3.51 -14.08
CA SER A 62 1.30 -2.63 -13.51
C SER A 62 1.57 -2.27 -12.05
N VAL A 63 2.34 -3.09 -11.33
CA VAL A 63 2.53 -2.97 -9.88
C VAL A 63 3.98 -2.72 -9.46
N ILE A 64 4.92 -2.70 -10.41
CA ILE A 64 6.34 -2.45 -10.16
C ILE A 64 6.76 -1.12 -10.79
N SER A 65 7.47 -0.30 -10.01
CA SER A 65 8.16 0.90 -10.49
C SER A 65 9.60 0.94 -9.97
N ILE A 66 10.49 1.61 -10.69
CA ILE A 66 11.86 1.87 -10.24
C ILE A 66 11.89 3.29 -9.69
N LEU A 67 12.09 3.41 -8.37
CA LEU A 67 12.19 4.69 -7.68
C LEU A 67 13.65 4.97 -7.29
N GLU A 68 14.03 6.24 -7.33
CA GLU A 68 15.34 6.71 -6.89
C GLU A 68 15.37 6.88 -5.37
N ILE A 69 16.09 5.99 -4.68
CA ILE A 69 16.19 6.01 -3.21
C ILE A 69 17.59 6.44 -2.80
N THR A 70 17.68 7.54 -2.05
CA THR A 70 18.94 7.99 -1.45
C THR A 70 19.26 7.16 -0.21
N ALA A 71 20.36 6.42 -0.26
CA ALA A 71 20.84 5.66 0.88
C ALA A 71 21.60 6.55 1.87
N SER A 72 21.96 5.99 3.03
CA SER A 72 22.68 6.69 4.09
C SER A 72 24.09 7.16 3.71
N ASP A 73 24.63 6.68 2.59
CA ASP A 73 25.90 7.14 2.01
C ASP A 73 25.74 8.39 1.11
N GLY A 74 24.53 8.94 1.01
CA GLY A 74 24.20 10.09 0.18
C GLY A 74 24.08 9.76 -1.31
N LYS A 75 24.20 8.49 -1.71
CA LYS A 75 24.04 8.06 -3.10
C LYS A 75 22.62 7.63 -3.37
N THR A 76 22.15 7.96 -4.57
CA THR A 76 20.83 7.58 -5.07
C THR A 76 20.93 6.30 -5.86
N TYR A 77 20.10 5.32 -5.51
CA TYR A 77 20.06 4.01 -6.17
C TYR A 77 18.69 3.78 -6.80
N PRO A 78 18.62 3.38 -8.08
CA PRO A 78 17.37 2.93 -8.69
C PRO A 78 16.95 1.62 -8.03
N THR A 79 15.80 1.62 -7.36
CA THR A 79 15.32 0.49 -6.57
C THR A 79 13.90 0.10 -6.98
N GLN A 80 13.67 -1.20 -7.20
CA GLN A 80 12.34 -1.71 -7.49
C GLN A 80 11.44 -1.58 -6.25
N CYS A 81 10.30 -0.93 -6.46
CA CYS A 81 9.24 -0.74 -5.49
C CYS A 81 7.93 -1.32 -6.02
N TYR A 82 7.07 -1.74 -5.10
CA TYR A 82 5.82 -2.42 -5.34
C TYR A 82 4.69 -1.54 -4.82
N ASN A 83 3.64 -1.38 -5.62
CA ASN A 83 2.50 -0.53 -5.30
C ASN A 83 1.59 -1.15 -4.22
N LEU A 84 0.52 -0.43 -3.84
CA LEU A 84 -0.41 -0.87 -2.81
C LEU A 84 -1.06 -2.24 -3.12
N ASP A 85 -1.39 -2.53 -4.38
CA ASP A 85 -2.02 -3.79 -4.77
C ASP A 85 -1.10 -4.99 -4.47
N ALA A 86 0.16 -4.88 -4.86
CA ALA A 86 1.16 -5.91 -4.56
C ALA A 86 1.39 -6.07 -3.04
N ILE A 87 1.43 -4.95 -2.29
CA ILE A 87 1.58 -4.96 -0.83
C ILE A 87 0.39 -5.67 -0.17
N ILE A 88 -0.83 -5.40 -0.62
CA ILE A 88 -2.05 -6.06 -0.14
C ILE A 88 -2.00 -7.56 -0.46
N SER A 89 -1.75 -7.93 -1.73
CA SER A 89 -1.69 -9.32 -2.17
C SER A 89 -0.65 -10.15 -1.42
N VAL A 90 0.50 -9.57 -1.09
CA VAL A 90 1.52 -10.19 -0.24
C VAL A 90 1.04 -10.27 1.21
N GLY A 91 0.50 -9.17 1.74
CA GLY A 91 -0.01 -9.08 3.11
C GLY A 91 -1.09 -10.12 3.40
N TYR A 92 -1.92 -10.51 2.43
CA TYR A 92 -2.93 -11.56 2.59
C TYR A 92 -2.36 -12.99 2.61
N ARG A 93 -1.18 -13.22 2.03
CA ARG A 93 -0.53 -14.54 1.99
C ARG A 93 0.38 -14.81 3.19
N ILE A 94 0.75 -13.78 3.95
CA ILE A 94 1.66 -13.91 5.09
C ILE A 94 0.91 -14.25 6.38
N ASN A 95 1.37 -15.30 7.06
CA ASN A 95 0.87 -15.70 8.37
C ASN A 95 1.75 -15.14 9.51
N SER A 96 1.70 -13.82 9.71
CA SER A 96 2.33 -13.15 10.86
C SER A 96 1.32 -12.31 11.63
N ARG A 97 1.65 -11.96 12.88
CA ARG A 97 0.81 -11.08 13.71
C ARG A 97 0.64 -9.71 13.04
N GLN A 98 1.71 -9.18 12.46
CA GLN A 98 1.74 -7.88 11.79
C GLN A 98 0.92 -7.91 10.50
N ALA A 99 1.04 -8.97 9.69
CA ALA A 99 0.18 -9.15 8.51
C ALA A 99 -1.30 -9.27 8.91
N THR A 100 -1.61 -9.91 10.04
CA THR A 100 -2.98 -9.96 10.57
C THR A 100 -3.50 -8.59 10.95
N GLN A 101 -2.70 -7.78 11.66
CA GLN A 101 -3.09 -6.41 12.02
C GLN A 101 -3.25 -5.53 10.79
N PHE A 102 -2.36 -5.66 9.80
CA PHE A 102 -2.47 -4.97 8.51
C PHE A 102 -3.81 -5.28 7.83
N ARG A 103 -4.20 -6.56 7.73
CA ARG A 103 -5.50 -6.96 7.15
C ARG A 103 -6.69 -6.43 7.94
N ILE A 104 -6.63 -6.45 9.27
CA ILE A 104 -7.68 -5.89 10.14
C ILE A 104 -7.84 -4.39 9.86
N LEU A 105 -6.74 -3.64 9.81
CA LEU A 105 -6.76 -2.21 9.53
C LEU A 105 -7.28 -1.93 8.12
N ALA A 106 -6.76 -2.60 7.09
CA ALA A 106 -7.20 -2.43 5.71
C ALA A 106 -8.70 -2.69 5.56
N THR A 107 -9.20 -3.79 6.15
CA THR A 107 -10.63 -4.15 6.11
C THR A 107 -11.48 -3.12 6.86
N LYS A 108 -11.02 -2.65 8.02
CA LYS A 108 -11.70 -1.62 8.81
C LYS A 108 -11.80 -0.32 8.03
N THR A 109 -10.69 0.14 7.46
CA THR A 109 -10.62 1.36 6.65
C THR A 109 -11.55 1.26 5.44
N LEU A 110 -11.50 0.16 4.68
CA LEU A 110 -12.42 -0.07 3.56
C LEU A 110 -13.88 -0.02 4.00
N LYS A 111 -14.23 -0.68 5.11
CA LYS A 111 -15.59 -0.66 5.66
C LYS A 111 -16.04 0.75 6.03
N GLU A 112 -15.17 1.54 6.66
CA GLU A 112 -15.47 2.93 7.01
C GLU A 112 -15.67 3.80 5.76
N PHE A 113 -14.86 3.62 4.72
CA PHE A 113 -15.03 4.32 3.44
C PHE A 113 -16.35 3.96 2.76
N ILE A 114 -16.70 2.67 2.70
CA ILE A 114 -17.96 2.21 2.10
C ILE A 114 -19.16 2.80 2.86
N ILE A 115 -19.15 2.74 4.19
CA ILE A 115 -20.26 3.26 5.01
C ILE A 115 -20.37 4.78 4.85
N LYS A 116 -19.26 5.52 4.93
CA LYS A 116 -19.29 6.98 4.75
C LYS A 116 -19.74 7.37 3.36
N GLY A 117 -19.26 6.67 2.33
CA GLY A 117 -19.71 6.86 0.95
C GLY A 117 -21.22 6.65 0.80
N PHE A 118 -21.75 5.58 1.42
CA PHE A 118 -23.19 5.31 1.42
C PHE A 118 -24.00 6.39 2.16
N VAL A 119 -23.53 6.86 3.33
CA VAL A 119 -24.20 7.93 4.08
C VAL A 119 -24.23 9.24 3.27
N LEU A 120 -23.11 9.60 2.65
CA LEU A 120 -23.03 10.78 1.79
C LEU A 120 -23.98 10.67 0.58
N ASP A 121 -24.08 9.48 -0.01
CA ASP A 121 -24.99 9.24 -1.14
C ASP A 121 -26.47 9.33 -0.71
N ASP A 122 -26.84 8.76 0.44
CA ASP A 122 -28.20 8.86 0.99
C ASP A 122 -28.59 10.31 1.32
N GLU A 123 -27.68 11.11 1.90
CA GLU A 123 -27.89 12.55 2.10
C GLU A 123 -28.04 13.30 0.76
N ARG A 124 -27.27 12.96 -0.27
CA ARG A 124 -27.36 13.57 -1.61
C ARG A 124 -28.67 13.24 -2.31
N LEU A 125 -29.12 11.98 -2.21
CA LEU A 125 -30.39 11.51 -2.78
C LEU A 125 -31.58 12.19 -2.10
N LYS A 126 -31.54 12.37 -0.77
CA LYS A 126 -32.56 13.11 -0.01
C LYS A 126 -32.60 14.61 -0.36
N ASN A 127 -31.45 15.18 -0.74
CA ASN A 127 -31.31 16.61 -1.07
C ASN A 127 -31.47 16.95 -2.56
N GLY A 128 -31.78 15.97 -3.43
CA GLY A 128 -32.21 16.20 -4.82
C GLY A 128 -31.17 16.76 -5.80
N GLN A 129 -29.89 16.79 -5.45
CA GLN A 129 -28.84 17.31 -6.34
C GLN A 129 -28.50 16.31 -7.46
N HIS A 130 -28.67 16.77 -8.70
CA HIS A 130 -28.31 16.04 -9.91
C HIS A 130 -26.80 15.84 -10.03
N PHE A 131 -26.42 14.66 -10.51
CA PHE A 131 -25.04 14.20 -10.72
C PHE A 131 -24.22 15.19 -11.56
N GLY A 132 -23.19 15.78 -10.94
CA GLY A 132 -22.11 16.51 -11.58
C GLY A 132 -20.78 15.80 -11.28
N HIS A 133 -19.96 15.65 -12.31
CA HIS A 133 -18.76 14.82 -12.46
C HIS A 133 -17.56 15.12 -11.54
N ASP A 134 -17.77 15.73 -10.39
CA ASP A 134 -16.68 16.11 -9.51
C ASP A 134 -16.65 15.22 -8.26
N TYR A 135 -15.43 15.02 -7.75
CA TYR A 135 -15.09 14.51 -6.43
C TYR A 135 -14.73 13.02 -6.33
N LEU A 136 -13.60 12.66 -6.96
CA LEU A 136 -12.63 11.71 -6.43
C LEU A 136 -11.42 12.52 -5.94
N PHE A 137 -11.39 12.91 -4.65
CA PHE A 137 -10.16 13.30 -3.93
C PHE A 137 -10.37 13.15 -2.42
N ILE A 138 -9.66 12.20 -1.81
CA ILE A 138 -8.99 12.32 -0.51
C ILE A 138 -7.60 11.74 -0.71
#